data_AF-A0A1H6WC89-F1
#
_entry.id   AF-A0A1H6WC89-F1
#
_cell.length_a   1.000
_cell.length_b   1.000
_cell.length_c   1.000
_cell.angle_alpha   90.00
_cell.angle_beta   90.00
_cell.angle_gamma   90.00
#
_symmetry.space_group_name_H-M   'P 1'
#
loop_
_entity.id
_entity.type
_entity.pdbx_description
1 polymer ?
#
loop_
_entity_poly.entity_id
_entity_poly.type
_entity_poly.pdbx_seq_one_letter_code
_entity_poly.pdbx_strand_id
1 'polypeptide(L)' 'MNAVQNYRDWKLDIEPVAAVGMYTAKATISRTSTDADDGYFSYTFRNLGISDTPEGAIRWAAEWLRGWIDDNA' A
#
# COMPACT_ATOMS: atom_id res chain seq x y z
N MET A 1 -5.10 5.74 12.14
CA MET A 1 -4.65 6.78 11.20
C MET A 1 -4.31 6.07 9.90
N ASN A 2 -4.86 6.49 8.77
CA ASN A 2 -4.56 5.88 7.47
C ASN A 2 -3.58 6.79 6.73
N ALA A 3 -2.76 6.22 5.85
CA ALA A 3 -1.84 6.97 5.01
C ALA A 3 -2.21 6.82 3.54
N VAL A 4 -2.42 7.96 2.88
CA VAL A 4 -2.58 8.02 1.43
C VAL A 4 -1.35 8.69 0.86
N GLN A 5 -0.69 8.02 -0.09
CA GLN A 5 0.54 8.48 -0.71
C GLN A 5 0.48 8.26 -2.22
N ASN A 6 1.17 9.09 -2.99
CA ASN A 6 1.38 8.85 -4.42
C ASN A 6 2.81 8.37 -4.62
N TYR A 7 2.99 7.40 -5.51
CA TYR A 7 4.29 6.90 -5.92
C TYR A 7 4.27 6.54 -7.40
N ARG A 8 5.05 7.28 -8.21
CA ARG A 8 4.95 7.27 -9.67
C ARG A 8 3.50 7.55 -10.10
N ASP A 9 2.94 6.72 -10.95
CA ASP A 9 1.56 6.71 -11.44
C ASP A 9 0.56 6.01 -10.50
N TRP A 10 1.03 5.46 -9.37
CA TRP A 10 0.20 4.75 -8.40
C TRP A 10 -0.19 5.60 -7.20
N LYS A 11 -1.45 5.46 -6.78
CA LYS A 11 -1.96 5.88 -5.47
C LYS A 11 -1.91 4.70 -4.51
N LEU A 12 -1.30 4.87 -3.35
CA LEU A 12 -1.18 3.90 -2.27
C LEU A 12 -2.09 4.35 -1.11
N ASP A 13 -3.07 3.54 -0.75
CA ASP A 13 -3.93 3.71 0.42
C ASP A 13 -3.58 2.64 1.45
N ILE A 14 -3.10 3.03 2.63
CA ILE A 14 -2.54 2.13 3.64
C ILE A 14 -3.27 2.36 4.96
N GLU A 15 -3.85 1.28 5.49
CA GLU A 15 -4.58 1.23 6.73
C GLU A 15 -3.86 0.29 7.71
N PRO A 16 -3.42 0.75 8.88
CA PRO A 16 -2.91 -0.13 9.92
C PRO A 16 -4.06 -0.94 10.53
N VAL A 17 -3.85 -2.24 10.72
CA VAL A 17 -4.81 -3.19 11.27
C VAL A 17 -4.19 -3.83 12.51
N ALA A 18 -4.88 -3.72 13.65
CA ALA A 18 -4.44 -4.36 14.89
C ALA A 18 -4.44 -5.90 14.73
N ALA A 19 -3.35 -6.53 15.14
CA ALA A 19 -3.15 -7.98 15.11
C ALA A 19 -2.45 -8.41 16.40
N VAL A 20 -3.22 -9.01 17.32
CA VAL A 20 -2.76 -9.61 18.60
C VAL A 20 -1.55 -8.90 19.24
N GLY A 21 -1.79 -7.72 19.82
CA GLY A 21 -0.75 -6.96 20.53
C GLY A 21 0.23 -6.20 19.63
N MET A 22 0.09 -6.32 18.31
CA MET A 22 0.88 -5.60 17.30
C MET A 22 -0.04 -4.98 16.24
N TYR A 23 0.57 -4.37 15.22
CA TYR A 23 -0.10 -3.83 14.04
C TYR A 23 0.50 -4.42 12.78
N THR A 24 -0.38 -4.74 11.83
CA THR A 24 -0.05 -5.00 10.43
C THR A 24 -0.65 -3.87 9.59
N ALA A 25 -0.51 -3.92 8.26
CA ALA A 25 -1.23 -3.02 7.37
C ALA A 25 -2.03 -3.78 6.31
N LYS A 26 -3.19 -3.24 5.96
CA LYS A 26 -3.89 -3.51 4.73
C LYS A 26 -3.59 -2.36 3.79
N ALA A 27 -3.24 -2.65 2.54
CA ALA A 27 -2.96 -1.61 1.57
C ALA A 27 -3.67 -1.87 0.24
N THR A 28 -4.10 -0.81 -0.42
CA THR A 28 -4.62 -0.84 -1.78
C THR A 28 -3.79 0.10 -2.63
N ILE A 29 -3.22 -0.41 -3.72
CA ILE A 29 -2.57 0.42 -4.74
C ILE A 29 -3.48 0.51 -5.95
N SER A 30 -3.56 1.68 -6.57
CA SER A 30 -4.35 1.87 -7.77
C SER A 30 -3.71 2.86 -8.73
N ARG A 31 -3.86 2.63 -10.03
CA ARG A 31 -3.51 3.58 -11.09
C ARG A 31 -4.56 3.56 -12.18
N THR A 32 -4.69 4.68 -12.88
CA THR A 32 -5.45 4.74 -14.13
C THR A 32 -4.45 4.65 -15.27
N SER A 33 -4.66 3.70 -16.20
CA SER A 33 -3.91 3.62 -17.44
C SER A 33 -3.96 4.96 -18.18
N THR A 34 -2.83 5.40 -18.70
CA THR A 34 -2.76 6.55 -19.62
C THR A 34 -2.84 6.14 -21.09
N ASP A 35 -2.80 4.83 -21.38
CA ASP A 35 -2.96 4.31 -22.73
C ASP A 35 -4.43 4.28 -23.13
N ALA A 36 -4.68 4.25 -24.45
CA ALA A 36 -5.98 4.47 -25.11
C ALA A 36 -7.15 3.55 -24.66
N ASP A 37 -6.89 2.57 -23.81
CA ASP A 37 -7.89 1.88 -22.99
C ASP A 37 -7.74 2.39 -21.55
N ASP A 38 -8.74 3.12 -21.05
CA ASP A 38 -8.87 3.65 -19.68
C ASP A 38 -8.98 2.52 -18.62
N GLY A 39 -7.98 1.63 -18.56
CA GLY A 39 -7.91 0.53 -17.63
C GLY A 39 -7.62 1.03 -16.22
N TYR A 40 -8.56 0.87 -15.31
CA TYR A 40 -8.33 1.06 -13.89
C TYR A 40 -7.70 -0.19 -13.28
N PHE A 41 -6.47 -0.06 -12.77
CA PHE A 41 -5.78 -1.12 -12.05
C PHE A 41 -5.89 -0.90 -10.55
N SER A 42 -6.23 -1.96 -9.81
CA SER A 42 -6.28 -1.93 -8.34
C SER A 42 -5.87 -3.26 -7.75
N TYR A 43 -4.95 -3.23 -6.78
CA TYR A 43 -4.48 -4.41 -6.05
C TYR A 43 -4.60 -4.16 -4.55
N THR A 44 -5.18 -5.12 -3.82
CA THR A 44 -5.27 -5.09 -2.36
C THR A 44 -4.39 -6.15 -1.73
N PHE A 45 -3.51 -5.71 -0.84
CA PHE A 45 -2.63 -6.53 -0.03
C PHE A 45 -3.10 -6.50 1.43
N ARG A 46 -3.06 -7.65 2.10
CA ARG A 46 -3.46 -7.79 3.51
C ARG A 46 -2.30 -8.31 4.34
N ASN A 47 -2.28 -7.94 5.62
CA ASN A 47 -1.28 -8.38 6.59
C ASN A 47 0.17 -8.00 6.18
N LEU A 48 0.34 -6.81 5.62
CA LEU A 48 1.65 -6.27 5.26
C LEU A 48 2.39 -5.77 6.50
N GLY A 49 3.59 -6.29 6.70
CA GLY A 49 4.47 -5.88 7.77
C GLY A 49 3.94 -6.24 9.16
N ILE A 50 4.83 -6.12 10.14
CA ILE A 50 4.49 -6.25 11.55
C ILE A 50 5.26 -5.16 12.29
N SER A 51 4.56 -4.44 13.17
CA SER A 51 5.13 -3.36 13.96
C SER A 51 4.38 -3.19 15.27
N ASP A 52 5.08 -2.78 16.32
CA ASP A 52 4.49 -2.49 17.63
C ASP A 52 3.61 -1.21 17.60
N THR A 53 3.76 -0.37 16.57
CA THR A 53 2.95 0.84 16.36
C THR A 53 2.23 0.85 15.01
N PRO A 54 1.06 1.51 14.91
CA PRO A 54 0.37 1.74 13.65
C PRO A 54 1.26 2.43 12.60
N GLU A 55 2.02 3.45 13.02
CA GLU A 55 2.90 4.24 12.13
C GLU A 55 4.04 3.40 11.57
N GLY A 56 4.59 2.49 12.38
CA GLY A 56 5.63 1.58 11.90
C GLY A 56 5.08 0.57 10.90
N ALA A 57 3.85 0.07 11.08
CA ALA A 57 3.20 -0.81 10.11
C ALA A 57 2.93 -0.09 8.78
N ILE A 58 2.47 1.16 8.85
CA ILE A 58 2.28 2.01 7.66
C ILE A 58 3.61 2.24 6.93
N ARG A 59 4.67 2.61 7.64
CA ARG A 59 5.98 2.89 7.04
C ARG A 59 6.53 1.66 6.34
N TRP A 60 6.50 0.51 7.02
CA TRP A 60 6.95 -0.76 6.46
C TRP A 60 6.16 -1.12 5.19
N ALA A 61 4.83 -1.02 5.24
CA ALA A 61 3.99 -1.31 4.09
C ALA A 61 4.26 -0.36 2.93
N ALA A 62 4.48 0.93 3.19
CA ALA A 62 4.80 1.90 2.15
C ALA A 62 6.12 1.57 1.43
N GLU A 63 7.17 1.20 2.17
CA GLU A 63 8.46 0.81 1.59
C GLU A 63 8.33 -0.48 0.76
N TRP A 64 7.64 -1.49 1.30
CA TRP A 64 7.41 -2.74 0.58
C TRP A 64 6.60 -2.53 -0.71
N LEU A 65 5.54 -1.72 -0.67
CA LEU A 65 4.72 -1.41 -1.85
C LEU A 65 5.48 -0.66 -2.93
N ARG A 66 6.40 0.25 -2.54
CA ARG A 66 7.26 0.94 -3.50
C ARG A 66 8.17 -0.05 -4.23
N GLY A 67 8.78 -0.99 -3.50
CA GLY A 67 9.57 -2.07 -4.10
C GLY A 67 8.73 -2.96 -5.03
N TRP A 68 7.54 -3.36 -4.59
CA TRP A 68 6.63 -4.15 -5.43
C TRP A 68 6.26 -3.40 -6.72
N ILE A 69 5.97 -2.10 -6.65
CA ILE A 69 5.71 -1.27 -7.83
C ILE A 69 6.96 -1.20 -8.70
N ASP A 70 8.15 -0.97 -8.14
CA ASP A 70 9.38 -0.92 -8.93
C ASP A 70 9.65 -2.21 -9.72
N ASP A 71 9.29 -3.37 -9.16
CA ASP A 71 9.45 -4.68 -9.78
C ASP A 71 8.35 -5.03 -10.80
N ASN A 72 7.18 -4.36 -10.76
CA ASN A 72 5.98 -4.72 -11.54
C ASN A 72 5.40 -3.56 -12.39
N ALA A 73 6.01 -2.37 -12.37
CA ALA A 73 5.47 -1.14 -12.99
C ALA A 73 5.52 -1.14 -14.51
#